data_AF-A0AAD5G466-F1
#
_entry.id   AF-A0AAD5G466-F1
#
_cell.length_a   1.000
_cell.length_b   1.000
_cell.length_c   1.000
_cell.angle_alpha   90.00
_cell.angle_beta   90.00
_cell.angle_gamma   90.00
#
_symmetry.space_group_name_H-M   'P 1'
#
loop_
_entity.id
_entity.type
_entity.pdbx_description
1 polymer ?
#
loop_
_entity_poly.entity_id
_entity_poly.type
_entity_poly.pdbx_seq_one_letter_code
_entity_poly.pdbx_strand_id
1 'polypeptide(L)'
;MESKKKVLEEHNNNNKSHEEEKIKIIDWEDYQHEVARLSSLTSAVSEANNNKALVQHKLNSHLQSEAESLSWSNQLDEMREKLEARKLVMGNMSMNLKVVQEKAKKQEDQLNSEIRSLLMAGTSLSVASRSLQEENNSLAGERGYGQLKNVQKLLRMRQQFMVFQISLLYPVKVVTGHTFEQELDSFSTSNKSGKPSGLKPLDAGSLTISGLHLTVLPFKKMSFFTDKKEVQSSATALGYVAHAVSLIAFYLEIPLRYPLRLGGSRTYICDYAPSVEPTSSDFTSISLPSLSSKPMEFPLFLEGQDTTRSAYAVFLLNKDLEQLLNYIGVESLGPRHVLANLKELLNNILSPEYINL
;
A
#
# COMPACT_ATOMS: atom_id res chain seq x y z
N MET A 1 56.59 9.61 -52.76
CA MET A 1 56.87 9.03 -54.09
C MET A 1 56.90 10.20 -55.07
N GLU A 2 57.96 11.00 -55.16
CA GLU A 2 59.33 10.71 -55.59
C GLU A 2 59.42 10.21 -57.04
N SER A 3 60.30 10.85 -57.81
CA SER A 3 60.75 10.54 -59.19
C SER A 3 59.90 11.17 -60.32
N LYS A 4 60.44 11.77 -61.39
CA LYS A 4 61.81 11.80 -61.91
C LYS A 4 61.97 12.94 -62.93
N LYS A 5 63.13 13.58 -62.83
CA LYS A 5 63.90 14.41 -63.77
C LYS A 5 63.93 13.85 -65.20
N LYS A 6 63.84 14.73 -66.22
CA LYS A 6 64.65 14.64 -67.44
C LYS A 6 64.79 15.99 -68.14
N VAL A 7 66.05 16.42 -68.20
CA VAL A 7 66.60 17.51 -69.01
C VAL A 7 66.84 16.96 -70.42
N LEU A 8 66.60 17.78 -71.45
CA LEU A 8 67.30 17.64 -72.74
C LEU A 8 67.47 19.02 -73.38
N GLU A 9 68.74 19.42 -73.46
CA GLU A 9 69.28 20.46 -74.34
C GLU A 9 69.16 20.00 -75.80
N GLU A 10 68.92 20.93 -76.72
CA GLU A 10 69.34 20.82 -78.13
C GLU A 10 69.40 22.26 -78.69
N HIS A 11 70.60 22.84 -78.71
CA HIS A 11 71.49 22.91 -79.88
C HIS A 11 71.03 23.90 -80.95
N ASN A 12 71.45 25.14 -80.69
CA ASN A 12 71.42 26.28 -81.59
C ASN A 12 72.59 26.15 -82.59
N ASN A 13 72.33 25.55 -83.76
CA ASN A 13 73.31 25.48 -84.85
C ASN A 13 73.06 26.59 -85.88
N ASN A 14 73.79 27.68 -85.69
CA ASN A 14 74.10 28.69 -86.70
C ASN A 14 74.94 28.06 -87.82
N ASN A 15 74.32 27.72 -88.95
CA ASN A 15 75.04 27.53 -90.21
C ASN A 15 74.83 28.77 -91.09
N LYS A 16 75.71 29.77 -90.89
CA LYS A 16 76.05 30.77 -91.91
C LYS A 16 76.86 30.07 -93.00
N SER A 17 76.19 29.58 -94.05
CA SER A 17 76.86 29.26 -95.30
C SER A 17 77.15 30.57 -96.03
N HIS A 18 78.44 30.89 -96.14
CA HIS A 18 78.99 31.84 -97.09
C HIS A 18 78.52 31.46 -98.50
N GLU A 19 77.52 32.16 -99.04
CA GLU A 19 77.30 32.16 -100.49
C GLU A 19 78.40 33.00 -101.11
N GLU A 20 79.28 32.31 -101.84
CA GLU A 20 80.24 32.88 -102.76
C GLU A 20 79.54 33.94 -103.63
N GLU A 21 79.93 35.21 -103.48
CA GLU A 21 79.55 36.27 -104.40
C GLU A 21 80.09 35.91 -105.79
N LYS A 22 79.26 35.24 -106.61
CA LYS A 22 79.46 35.13 -108.05
C LYS A 22 79.41 36.55 -108.62
N ILE A 23 80.57 37.20 -108.70
CA ILE A 23 80.76 38.47 -109.41
C ILE A 23 80.52 38.16 -110.89
N LYS A 24 79.28 38.36 -111.37
CA LYS A 24 79.00 38.42 -112.80
C LYS A 24 79.61 39.71 -113.33
N ILE A 25 80.58 39.62 -114.24
CA ILE A 25 81.04 40.75 -115.07
C ILE A 25 79.96 40.98 -116.13
N ILE A 26 79.37 42.17 -116.13
CA ILE A 26 78.20 42.52 -116.94
C ILE A 26 78.64 43.49 -118.05
N ASP A 27 78.31 43.18 -119.31
CA ASP A 27 78.48 44.12 -120.43
C ASP A 27 77.56 45.33 -120.24
N TRP A 28 78.04 46.54 -120.59
CA TRP A 28 77.38 47.81 -120.26
C TRP A 28 75.93 47.93 -120.72
N GLU A 29 75.52 47.19 -121.77
CA GLU A 29 74.14 47.16 -122.28
C GLU A 29 73.18 46.37 -121.36
N ASP A 30 73.67 45.38 -120.60
CA ASP A 30 72.85 44.48 -119.76
C ASP A 30 72.85 44.85 -118.27
N TYR A 31 73.67 45.82 -117.85
CA TYR A 31 73.75 46.28 -116.46
C TYR A 31 72.39 46.75 -115.92
N GLN A 32 71.62 47.47 -116.73
CA GLN A 32 70.28 47.92 -116.37
C GLN A 32 69.30 46.76 -116.16
N HIS A 33 69.44 45.67 -116.93
CA HIS A 33 68.58 44.50 -116.82
C HIS A 33 68.85 43.67 -115.56
N GLU A 34 70.11 43.48 -115.17
CA GLU A 34 70.45 42.77 -113.92
C GLU A 34 70.14 43.60 -112.66
N VAL A 35 70.29 44.94 -112.70
CA VAL A 35 69.84 45.82 -111.62
C VAL A 35 68.32 45.80 -111.49
N ALA A 36 67.57 45.78 -112.60
CA ALA A 36 66.12 45.58 -112.58
C ALA A 36 65.73 44.18 -112.04
N ARG A 37 66.51 43.14 -112.35
CA ARG A 37 66.28 41.77 -111.84
C ARG A 37 66.54 41.68 -110.33
N LEU A 38 67.64 42.24 -109.85
CA LEU A 38 67.97 42.23 -108.42
C LEU A 38 67.04 43.14 -107.62
N SER A 39 66.64 44.29 -108.15
CA SER A 39 65.63 45.15 -107.50
C SER A 39 64.25 44.49 -107.48
N SER A 40 63.85 43.78 -108.53
CA SER A 40 62.59 43.00 -108.52
C SER A 40 62.64 41.79 -107.58
N LEU A 41 63.76 41.06 -107.51
CA LEU A 41 63.94 39.99 -106.52
C LEU A 41 63.96 40.55 -105.09
N THR A 42 64.65 41.66 -104.85
CA THR A 42 64.70 42.30 -103.53
C THR A 42 63.32 42.82 -103.13
N SER A 43 62.57 43.37 -104.09
CA SER A 43 61.16 43.74 -103.90
C SER A 43 60.31 42.52 -103.56
N ALA A 44 60.42 41.42 -104.32
CA ALA A 44 59.68 40.19 -104.08
C ALA A 44 60.04 39.53 -102.73
N VAL A 45 61.31 39.56 -102.32
CA VAL A 45 61.76 39.07 -101.01
C VAL A 45 61.24 39.98 -99.89
N SER A 46 61.24 41.30 -100.09
CA SER A 46 60.66 42.25 -99.14
C SER A 46 59.15 42.07 -99.01
N GLU A 47 58.44 41.80 -100.11
CA GLU A 47 57.02 41.50 -100.15
C GLU A 47 56.70 40.16 -99.48
N ALA A 48 57.51 39.12 -99.74
CA ALA A 48 57.39 37.83 -99.07
C ALA A 48 57.65 37.93 -97.56
N ASN A 49 58.63 38.73 -97.13
CA ASN A 49 58.90 38.99 -95.72
C ASN A 49 57.77 39.79 -95.06
N ASN A 50 57.22 40.79 -95.75
CA ASN A 50 56.04 41.54 -95.29
C ASN A 50 54.81 40.61 -95.15
N ASN A 51 54.59 39.73 -96.13
CA ASN A 51 53.52 38.74 -96.08
C ASN A 51 53.72 37.73 -94.94
N LYS A 52 54.96 37.26 -94.72
CA LYS A 52 55.31 36.39 -93.58
C LYS A 52 55.01 37.08 -92.25
N ALA A 53 55.43 38.34 -92.09
CA ALA A 53 55.16 39.12 -90.88
C ALA A 53 53.65 39.34 -90.66
N LEU A 54 52.90 39.62 -91.73
CA LEU A 54 51.45 39.80 -91.69
C LEU A 54 50.73 38.50 -91.31
N VAL A 55 51.13 37.36 -91.87
CA VAL A 55 50.60 36.03 -91.51
C VAL A 55 50.96 35.69 -90.07
N GLN A 56 52.18 35.98 -89.63
CA GLN A 56 52.60 35.73 -88.24
C GLN A 56 51.81 36.59 -87.25
N HIS A 57 51.53 37.85 -87.58
CA HIS A 57 50.67 38.71 -86.77
C HIS A 57 49.23 38.18 -86.71
N LYS A 58 48.66 37.77 -87.85
CA LYS A 58 47.32 37.16 -87.90
C LYS A 58 47.27 35.86 -87.10
N LEU A 59 48.27 35.00 -87.23
CA LEU A 59 48.37 33.75 -86.48
C LEU A 59 48.44 34.01 -84.98
N ASN A 60 49.28 34.94 -84.54
CA ASN A 60 49.36 35.31 -83.13
C ASN A 60 48.03 35.90 -82.61
N SER A 61 47.33 36.72 -83.39
CA SER A 61 46.01 37.22 -83.00
C SER A 61 44.96 36.12 -82.89
N HIS A 62 45.00 35.11 -83.76
CA HIS A 62 44.11 33.95 -83.69
C HIS A 62 44.46 33.04 -82.51
N LEU A 63 45.74 32.75 -82.27
CA LEU A 63 46.19 31.96 -81.13
C LEU A 63 45.81 32.62 -79.81
N GLN A 64 45.93 33.95 -79.71
CA GLN A 64 45.50 34.69 -78.53
C GLN A 64 43.98 34.59 -78.32
N SER A 65 43.19 34.80 -79.39
CA SER A 65 41.73 34.64 -79.33
C SER A 65 41.30 33.21 -78.97
N GLU A 66 42.03 32.21 -79.46
CA GLU A 66 41.76 30.80 -79.18
C GLU A 66 42.13 30.43 -77.74
N ALA A 67 43.26 30.91 -77.23
CA ALA A 67 43.66 30.75 -75.83
C ALA A 67 42.65 31.41 -74.88
N GLU A 68 42.17 32.61 -75.21
CA GLU A 68 41.09 33.27 -74.46
C GLU A 68 39.81 32.44 -74.50
N SER A 69 39.37 31.98 -75.67
CA SER A 69 38.18 31.13 -75.80
C SER A 69 38.29 29.83 -74.99
N LEU A 70 39.46 29.20 -74.99
CA LEU A 70 39.73 28.00 -74.19
C LEU A 70 39.65 28.30 -72.69
N SER A 71 40.18 29.43 -72.24
CA SER A 71 40.10 29.82 -70.82
C SER A 71 38.66 30.09 -70.37
N TRP A 72 37.84 30.74 -71.22
CA TRP A 72 36.42 30.91 -70.99
C TRP A 72 35.68 29.57 -70.94
N SER A 73 35.99 28.63 -71.84
CA SER A 73 35.41 27.28 -71.82
C SER A 73 35.72 26.55 -70.52
N ASN A 74 36.98 26.56 -70.10
CA ASN A 74 37.40 25.92 -68.84
C ASN A 74 36.67 26.50 -67.63
N GLN A 75 36.47 27.83 -67.60
CA GLN A 75 35.74 28.48 -66.51
C GLN A 75 34.25 28.09 -66.50
N LEU A 76 33.62 27.97 -67.68
CA LEU A 76 32.24 27.49 -67.80
C LEU A 76 32.10 26.04 -67.37
N ASP A 77 33.08 25.19 -67.69
CA ASP A 77 33.10 23.79 -67.26
C ASP A 77 33.24 23.68 -65.73
N GLU A 78 34.12 24.46 -65.10
CA GLU A 78 34.24 24.50 -63.64
C GLU A 78 32.94 24.97 -62.96
N MET A 79 32.27 25.97 -63.55
CA MET A 79 30.97 26.43 -63.06
C MET A 79 29.88 25.36 -63.21
N ARG A 80 29.88 24.62 -64.33
CA ARG A 80 28.96 23.51 -64.58
C ARG A 80 29.17 22.38 -63.58
N GLU A 81 30.41 22.00 -63.30
CA GLU A 81 30.72 20.99 -62.28
C GLU A 81 30.24 21.40 -60.89
N LYS A 82 30.51 22.65 -60.47
CA LYS A 82 30.02 23.19 -59.19
C LYS A 82 28.50 23.17 -59.11
N LEU A 83 27.81 23.49 -60.21
CA LEU A 83 26.35 23.49 -60.27
C LEU A 83 25.78 22.07 -60.16
N GLU A 84 26.36 21.09 -60.86
CA GLU A 84 25.94 19.69 -60.75
C GLU A 84 26.21 19.12 -59.34
N ALA A 85 27.35 19.45 -58.72
CA ALA A 85 27.62 19.07 -57.33
C ALA A 85 26.59 19.64 -56.36
N ARG A 86 26.22 20.93 -56.51
CA ARG A 86 25.17 21.56 -55.69
C ARG A 86 23.80 20.92 -55.92
N LYS A 87 23.46 20.60 -57.17
CA LYS A 87 22.20 19.92 -57.53
C LYS A 87 22.10 18.54 -56.90
N LEU A 88 23.20 17.78 -56.87
CA LEU A 88 23.26 16.47 -56.22
C LEU A 88 23.06 16.58 -54.69
N VAL A 89 23.74 17.53 -54.04
CA VAL A 89 23.57 17.78 -52.60
C VAL A 89 22.14 18.21 -52.28
N MET A 90 21.54 19.08 -53.10
CA MET A 90 20.15 19.51 -52.92
C MET A 90 19.17 18.34 -53.12
N GLY A 91 19.42 17.46 -54.09
CA GLY A 91 18.66 16.22 -54.30
C GLY A 91 18.74 15.29 -53.09
N ASN A 92 19.94 15.04 -52.57
CA ASN A 92 20.16 14.23 -51.37
C ASN A 92 19.48 14.84 -50.14
N MET A 93 19.57 16.17 -49.96
CA MET A 93 18.90 16.87 -48.87
C MET A 93 17.38 16.75 -48.98
N SER A 94 16.81 16.91 -50.18
CA SER A 94 15.37 16.73 -50.42
C SER A 94 14.91 15.30 -50.09
N MET A 95 15.69 14.29 -50.47
CA MET A 95 15.41 12.90 -50.14
C MET A 95 15.44 12.67 -48.62
N ASN A 96 16.47 13.17 -47.93
CA ASN A 96 16.57 13.08 -46.47
C ASN A 96 15.40 13.77 -45.76
N LEU A 97 15.00 14.96 -46.23
CA LEU A 97 13.84 15.67 -45.69
C LEU A 97 12.55 14.85 -45.85
N LYS A 98 12.32 14.21 -47.00
CA LYS A 98 11.18 13.32 -47.21
C LYS A 98 11.19 12.12 -46.25
N VAL A 99 12.35 11.50 -46.05
CA VAL A 99 12.50 10.38 -45.10
C VAL A 99 12.21 10.82 -43.67
N VAL A 100 12.72 11.99 -43.24
CA VAL A 100 12.44 12.54 -41.91
C VAL A 100 10.94 12.86 -41.76
N GLN A 101 10.31 13.43 -42.79
CA GLN A 101 8.88 13.71 -42.79
C GLN A 101 8.04 12.43 -42.67
N GLU A 102 8.39 11.36 -43.38
CA GLU A 102 7.70 10.06 -43.24
C GLU A 102 7.89 9.44 -41.86
N LYS A 103 9.09 9.53 -41.26
CA LYS A 103 9.33 9.07 -39.89
C LYS A 103 8.46 9.82 -38.88
N ALA A 104 8.37 11.15 -39.03
CA ALA A 104 7.52 11.98 -38.18
C ALA A 104 6.04 11.59 -38.30
N LYS A 105 5.54 11.38 -39.53
CA LYS A 105 4.16 10.91 -39.77
C LYS A 105 3.89 9.54 -39.14
N LYS A 106 4.82 8.58 -39.27
CA LYS A 106 4.68 7.26 -38.63
C LYS A 106 4.62 7.37 -37.11
N GLN A 107 5.43 8.25 -36.50
CA GLN A 107 5.37 8.51 -35.07
C GLN A 107 4.04 9.15 -34.65
N GLU A 108 3.53 10.09 -35.43
CA GLU A 108 2.22 10.71 -35.20
C GLU A 108 1.09 9.68 -35.25
N ASP A 109 1.09 8.79 -36.25
CA ASP A 109 0.11 7.71 -36.38
C ASP A 109 0.20 6.72 -35.20
N GLN A 110 1.41 6.38 -34.77
CA GLN A 110 1.63 5.52 -33.60
C GLN A 110 1.08 6.18 -32.33
N LEU A 111 1.43 7.44 -32.06
CA LEU A 111 0.92 8.19 -30.91
C LEU A 111 -0.61 8.31 -30.94
N ASN A 112 -1.20 8.55 -32.10
CA ASN A 112 -2.65 8.59 -32.26
C ASN A 112 -3.30 7.24 -31.91
N SER A 113 -2.67 6.12 -32.26
CA SER A 113 -3.16 4.79 -31.88
C SER A 113 -3.05 4.54 -30.37
N GLU A 114 -1.95 4.96 -29.74
CA GLU A 114 -1.75 4.87 -28.29
C GLU A 114 -2.76 5.72 -27.52
N ILE A 115 -3.01 6.97 -27.95
CA ILE A 115 -4.01 7.87 -27.36
C ILE A 115 -5.41 7.24 -27.42
N ARG A 116 -5.79 6.62 -28.56
CA ARG A 116 -7.08 5.93 -28.67
C ARG A 116 -7.18 4.75 -27.70
N SER A 117 -6.12 3.95 -27.59
CA SER A 117 -6.08 2.82 -26.65
C SER A 117 -6.19 3.29 -25.19
N LEU A 118 -5.51 4.38 -24.84
CA LEU A 118 -5.55 4.96 -23.51
C LEU A 118 -6.94 5.51 -23.18
N LEU A 119 -7.62 6.13 -24.15
CA LEU A 119 -8.97 6.63 -23.98
C LEU A 119 -9.97 5.49 -23.73
N MET A 120 -9.84 4.37 -24.46
CA MET A 120 -10.63 3.16 -24.22
C MET A 120 -10.35 2.54 -22.84
N ALA A 121 -9.08 2.50 -22.43
CA ALA A 121 -8.71 2.07 -21.09
C ALA A 121 -9.32 2.99 -20.02
N GLY A 122 -9.25 4.31 -20.22
CA GLY A 122 -9.82 5.31 -19.32
C GLY A 122 -11.34 5.21 -19.17
N THR A 123 -12.08 4.97 -20.26
CA THR A 123 -13.53 4.74 -20.18
C THR A 123 -13.86 3.45 -19.45
N SER A 124 -13.13 2.36 -19.72
CA SER A 124 -13.31 1.09 -19.02
C SER A 124 -13.03 1.21 -17.51
N LEU A 125 -11.99 1.95 -17.13
CA LEU A 125 -11.65 2.23 -15.75
C LEU A 125 -12.72 3.08 -15.06
N SER A 126 -13.25 4.10 -15.74
CA SER A 126 -14.35 4.92 -15.21
C SER A 126 -15.60 4.10 -14.97
N VAL A 127 -15.95 3.19 -15.89
CA VAL A 127 -17.08 2.26 -15.72
C VAL A 127 -16.83 1.34 -14.53
N ALA A 128 -15.67 0.69 -14.44
CA ALA A 128 -15.33 -0.19 -13.33
C ALA A 128 -15.34 0.54 -11.98
N SER A 129 -14.81 1.76 -11.92
CA SER A 129 -14.84 2.60 -10.72
C SER A 129 -16.26 2.98 -10.31
N ARG A 130 -17.14 3.28 -11.27
CA ARG A 130 -18.55 3.57 -10.99
C ARG A 130 -19.26 2.34 -10.44
N SER A 131 -19.09 1.18 -11.06
CA SER A 131 -19.69 -0.07 -10.58
C SER A 131 -19.20 -0.45 -9.18
N LEU A 132 -17.91 -0.28 -8.89
CA LEU A 132 -17.40 -0.48 -7.52
C LEU A 132 -18.03 0.48 -6.51
N GLN A 133 -18.22 1.75 -6.88
CA GLN A 133 -18.88 2.71 -6.01
C GLN A 133 -20.36 2.34 -5.76
N GLU A 134 -21.06 1.86 -6.79
CA GLU A 134 -22.44 1.39 -6.68
C GLU A 134 -22.55 0.18 -5.74
N GLU A 135 -21.64 -0.79 -5.85
CA GLU A 135 -21.58 -1.93 -4.92
C GLU A 135 -21.20 -1.52 -3.50
N ASN A 136 -20.27 -0.58 -3.33
CA ASN A 136 -19.96 -0.09 -1.99
C ASN A 136 -21.17 0.62 -1.35
N ASN A 137 -21.91 1.39 -2.15
CA ASN A 137 -23.15 2.02 -1.69
C ASN A 137 -24.25 0.98 -1.40
N SER A 138 -24.34 -0.10 -2.19
CA SER A 138 -25.28 -1.21 -1.99
C SER A 138 -25.00 -1.94 -0.66
N LEU A 139 -23.72 -2.17 -0.36
CA LEU A 139 -23.23 -2.76 0.89
C LEU A 139 -23.43 -1.85 2.09
N ALA A 140 -23.15 -0.54 1.97
CA ALA A 140 -23.35 0.42 3.07
C ALA A 140 -24.84 0.70 3.36
N GLY A 141 -25.72 0.45 2.38
CA GLY A 141 -27.14 0.68 2.51
C GLY A 141 -27.89 -0.34 3.38
N GLU A 142 -29.21 -0.18 3.44
CA GLU A 142 -30.10 -1.04 4.23
C GLU A 142 -30.03 -2.52 3.82
N ARG A 143 -29.69 -2.82 2.57
CA ARG A 143 -29.60 -4.20 2.07
C ARG A 143 -28.32 -4.94 2.45
N GLY A 144 -27.25 -4.24 2.85
CA GLY A 144 -25.99 -4.83 3.27
C GLY A 144 -25.78 -4.73 4.78
N TYR A 145 -24.82 -3.92 5.21
CA TYR A 145 -24.49 -3.71 6.62
C TYR A 145 -25.66 -3.20 7.46
N GLY A 146 -26.64 -2.51 6.86
CA GLY A 146 -27.86 -2.10 7.55
C GLY A 146 -28.68 -3.29 8.05
N GLN A 147 -28.87 -4.33 7.23
CA GLN A 147 -29.52 -5.58 7.61
C GLN A 147 -28.78 -6.27 8.76
N LEU A 148 -27.45 -6.39 8.66
CA LEU A 148 -26.64 -6.99 9.72
C LEU A 148 -26.80 -6.22 11.04
N LYS A 149 -26.74 -4.89 10.99
CA LYS A 149 -26.95 -4.02 12.17
C LYS A 149 -28.34 -4.21 12.77
N ASN A 150 -29.37 -4.38 11.93
CA ASN A 150 -30.73 -4.66 12.39
C ASN A 150 -30.85 -6.05 13.04
N VAL A 151 -30.25 -7.08 12.46
CA VAL A 151 -30.22 -8.43 13.03
C VAL A 151 -29.43 -8.45 14.35
N GLN A 152 -28.29 -7.75 14.42
CA GLN A 152 -27.52 -7.59 15.65
C GLN A 152 -28.37 -6.94 16.73
N LYS A 153 -29.10 -5.85 16.42
CA LYS A 153 -30.04 -5.23 17.36
C LYS A 153 -31.12 -6.20 17.84
N LEU A 154 -31.72 -6.98 16.94
CA LEU A 154 -32.72 -7.99 17.32
C LEU A 154 -32.13 -9.07 18.23
N LEU A 155 -30.92 -9.53 17.97
CA LEU A 155 -30.20 -10.48 18.82
C LEU A 155 -29.92 -9.88 20.21
N ARG A 156 -29.44 -8.63 20.27
CA ARG A 156 -29.20 -7.92 21.54
C ARG A 156 -30.49 -7.73 22.33
N MET A 157 -31.59 -7.35 21.68
CA MET A 157 -32.92 -7.26 22.29
C MET A 157 -33.36 -8.61 22.86
N ARG A 158 -33.13 -9.69 22.13
CA ARG A 158 -33.46 -11.06 22.58
C ARG A 158 -32.60 -11.46 23.78
N GLN A 159 -31.30 -11.19 23.76
CA GLN A 159 -30.39 -11.44 24.88
C GLN A 159 -30.82 -10.65 26.12
N GLN A 160 -31.12 -9.35 25.96
CA GLN A 160 -31.61 -8.50 27.03
C GLN A 160 -32.90 -9.05 27.66
N PHE A 161 -33.85 -9.50 26.84
CA PHE A 161 -35.09 -10.12 27.33
C PHE A 161 -34.82 -11.43 28.09
N MET A 162 -33.90 -12.26 27.62
CA MET A 162 -33.53 -13.50 28.32
C MET A 162 -32.84 -13.20 29.66
N VAL A 163 -31.95 -12.21 29.71
CA VAL A 163 -31.30 -11.76 30.96
C VAL A 163 -32.31 -11.10 31.91
N PHE A 164 -33.32 -10.40 31.38
CA PHE A 164 -34.44 -9.89 32.17
C PHE A 164 -35.20 -11.01 32.87
N GLN A 165 -35.46 -12.13 32.19
CA GLN A 165 -36.07 -13.30 32.82
C GLN A 165 -35.20 -13.89 33.93
N ILE A 166 -33.88 -13.92 33.77
CA ILE A 166 -32.96 -14.34 34.84
C ILE A 166 -33.04 -13.39 36.04
N SER A 167 -33.10 -12.08 35.80
CA SER A 167 -33.24 -11.06 36.86
C SER A 167 -34.54 -11.25 37.66
N LEU A 168 -35.63 -11.66 36.99
CA LEU A 168 -36.89 -12.01 37.66
C LEU A 168 -36.78 -13.30 38.47
N LEU A 169 -36.04 -14.30 37.98
CA LEU A 169 -35.82 -15.58 38.68
C LEU A 169 -34.90 -15.44 39.90
N TYR A 170 -33.89 -14.58 39.80
CA TYR A 170 -32.89 -14.32 40.83
C TYR A 170 -32.79 -12.82 41.17
N PRO A 171 -33.82 -12.24 41.81
CA PRO A 171 -33.83 -10.81 42.10
C PRO A 171 -32.72 -10.45 43.09
N VAL A 172 -31.84 -9.53 42.70
CA VAL A 172 -30.80 -8.97 43.56
C VAL A 172 -31.29 -7.66 44.17
N LYS A 173 -31.70 -7.70 45.45
CA LYS A 173 -32.26 -6.53 46.15
C LYS A 173 -31.26 -5.98 47.17
N VAL A 174 -31.20 -4.64 47.26
CA VAL A 174 -30.49 -3.96 48.35
C VAL A 174 -31.40 -3.97 49.56
N VAL A 175 -30.97 -4.61 50.65
CA VAL A 175 -31.67 -4.49 51.92
C VAL A 175 -31.15 -3.23 52.61
N THR A 176 -31.93 -2.16 52.52
CA THR A 176 -31.72 -0.93 53.29
C THR A 176 -32.43 -1.07 54.65
N GLY A 177 -31.67 -1.44 55.70
CA GLY A 177 -31.97 -1.19 57.12
C GLY A 177 -33.32 -1.67 57.70
N HIS A 178 -33.23 -2.62 58.65
CA HIS A 178 -34.26 -3.06 59.60
C HIS A 178 -35.52 -3.74 59.05
N THR A 179 -35.41 -5.03 58.71
CA THR A 179 -36.46 -6.02 59.00
C THR A 179 -35.83 -7.41 58.98
N PHE A 180 -35.31 -7.84 60.14
CA PHE A 180 -35.41 -9.26 60.46
C PHE A 180 -36.91 -9.51 60.67
N GLU A 181 -37.50 -10.35 59.84
CA GLU A 181 -38.79 -10.95 60.18
C GLU A 181 -38.60 -11.80 61.45
N GLN A 182 -38.91 -11.18 62.58
CA GLN A 182 -39.42 -11.86 63.75
C GLN A 182 -40.95 -11.75 63.66
N GLU A 183 -41.56 -12.54 62.78
CA GLU A 183 -42.97 -12.85 62.98
C GLU A 183 -43.08 -13.82 64.15
N LEU A 184 -43.92 -13.41 65.12
CA LEU A 184 -44.31 -14.12 66.35
C LEU A 184 -43.30 -14.06 67.50
N ASP A 185 -43.40 -13.03 68.34
CA ASP A 185 -43.98 -13.23 69.68
C ASP A 185 -43.99 -11.95 70.54
N SER A 186 -45.14 -11.76 71.19
CA SER A 186 -45.37 -11.07 72.47
C SER A 186 -45.31 -9.54 72.57
N PHE A 187 -46.47 -9.02 73.01
CA PHE A 187 -46.69 -7.72 73.61
C PHE A 187 -45.71 -7.42 74.76
N SER A 188 -45.15 -6.21 74.78
CA SER A 188 -44.90 -5.51 76.05
C SER A 188 -44.71 -4.01 75.86
N THR A 189 -45.35 -3.27 76.74
CA THR A 189 -45.46 -1.82 76.84
C THR A 189 -44.21 -1.16 77.43
N SER A 190 -43.93 0.08 76.98
CA SER A 190 -43.52 1.27 77.78
C SER A 190 -42.28 2.07 77.29
N ASN A 191 -42.57 3.32 76.91
CA ASN A 191 -41.95 4.62 77.21
C ASN A 191 -40.47 4.98 76.95
N LYS A 192 -40.35 6.18 76.31
CA LYS A 192 -39.32 7.25 76.39
C LYS A 192 -37.97 6.95 75.70
N SER A 193 -37.22 7.87 75.09
CA SER A 193 -37.34 9.28 74.69
C SER A 193 -35.99 9.67 74.05
N GLY A 194 -35.97 10.50 73.00
CA GLY A 194 -34.96 11.58 72.87
C GLY A 194 -33.64 11.36 72.12
N LYS A 195 -33.68 11.74 70.82
CA LYS A 195 -32.72 12.52 70.01
C LYS A 195 -31.40 11.94 69.43
N PRO A 196 -30.97 12.47 68.25
CA PRO A 196 -30.06 11.81 67.31
C PRO A 196 -28.69 12.49 67.24
N SER A 197 -27.63 11.72 67.01
CA SER A 197 -26.34 12.29 66.60
C SER A 197 -25.50 11.25 65.86
N GLY A 198 -24.91 11.71 64.75
CA GLY A 198 -23.85 11.00 64.04
C GLY A 198 -24.27 10.52 62.66
N LEU A 199 -24.29 11.42 61.68
CA LEU A 199 -24.18 11.08 60.27
C LEU A 199 -22.88 10.29 60.07
N LYS A 200 -23.00 8.97 59.94
CA LYS A 200 -21.95 8.08 59.42
C LYS A 200 -22.19 7.84 57.92
N PRO A 201 -21.14 7.56 57.15
CA PRO A 201 -21.23 7.42 55.69
C PRO A 201 -22.18 6.29 55.33
N LEU A 202 -22.95 6.52 54.27
CA LEU A 202 -23.94 5.63 53.68
C LEU A 202 -23.42 4.18 53.60
N ASP A 203 -23.81 3.33 54.57
CA ASP A 203 -23.51 1.89 54.54
C ASP A 203 -24.11 1.30 53.27
N ALA A 204 -23.27 0.66 52.46
CA ALA A 204 -23.71 -0.14 51.31
C ALA A 204 -24.67 -1.22 51.84
N GLY A 205 -25.98 -1.03 51.63
CA GLY A 205 -27.00 -1.95 52.10
C GLY A 205 -26.68 -3.39 51.71
N SER A 206 -26.85 -4.33 52.64
CA SER A 206 -26.54 -5.74 52.41
C SER A 206 -27.35 -6.25 51.22
N LEU A 207 -26.68 -6.70 50.15
CA LEU A 207 -27.34 -7.26 48.98
C LEU A 207 -27.83 -8.68 49.28
N THR A 208 -29.03 -9.00 48.82
CA THR A 208 -29.62 -10.35 48.90
C THR A 208 -29.99 -10.84 47.51
N ILE A 209 -29.96 -12.16 47.31
CA ILE A 209 -30.44 -12.81 46.08
C ILE A 209 -31.63 -13.70 46.45
N SER A 210 -32.79 -13.43 45.85
CA SER A 210 -34.06 -14.13 46.19
C SER A 210 -34.38 -14.13 47.69
N GLY A 211 -34.02 -13.04 48.41
CA GLY A 211 -34.22 -12.90 49.86
C GLY A 211 -33.17 -13.60 50.73
N LEU A 212 -32.16 -14.25 50.15
CA LEU A 212 -31.08 -14.90 50.89
C LEU A 212 -29.89 -13.95 51.06
N HIS A 213 -29.39 -13.83 52.29
CA HIS A 213 -28.15 -13.09 52.59
C HIS A 213 -26.93 -13.92 52.21
N LEU A 214 -25.99 -13.27 51.51
CA LEU A 214 -24.67 -13.83 51.27
C LEU A 214 -23.71 -13.36 52.37
N THR A 215 -23.59 -14.14 53.43
CA THR A 215 -22.51 -13.93 54.41
C THR A 215 -21.28 -14.67 53.91
N VAL A 216 -20.37 -13.97 53.22
CA VAL A 216 -19.01 -14.50 53.01
C VAL A 216 -18.30 -14.36 54.36
N LEU A 217 -18.49 -15.34 55.25
CA LEU A 217 -17.94 -15.29 56.60
C LEU A 217 -16.43 -15.01 56.51
N PRO A 218 -15.92 -13.97 57.20
CA PRO A 218 -14.49 -13.74 57.24
C PRO A 218 -13.83 -14.94 57.95
N PHE A 219 -12.81 -15.51 57.30
CA PHE A 219 -12.02 -16.69 57.69
C PHE A 219 -11.50 -16.73 59.14
N LYS A 220 -11.68 -15.65 59.91
CA LYS A 220 -11.15 -15.44 61.26
C LYS A 220 -12.22 -15.56 62.37
N LYS A 221 -13.52 -15.71 62.04
CA LYS A 221 -14.60 -15.83 63.03
C LYS A 221 -15.51 -17.04 62.76
N MET A 222 -14.91 -18.23 62.68
CA MET A 222 -15.68 -19.46 62.84
C MET A 222 -15.73 -19.77 64.35
N SER A 223 -16.80 -19.36 65.02
CA SER A 223 -17.06 -19.91 66.36
C SER A 223 -17.59 -21.33 66.19
N PHE A 224 -17.47 -22.17 67.21
CA PHE A 224 -18.13 -23.49 67.27
C PHE A 224 -19.68 -23.41 67.12
N PHE A 225 -20.25 -22.21 67.06
CA PHE A 225 -21.68 -21.90 66.93
C PHE A 225 -21.99 -21.15 65.62
N THR A 226 -21.41 -21.54 64.49
CA THR A 226 -21.96 -21.10 63.19
C THR A 226 -23.34 -21.72 63.02
N ASP A 227 -24.37 -20.88 62.81
CA ASP A 227 -25.71 -21.36 62.55
C ASP A 227 -25.70 -22.17 61.25
N LYS A 228 -25.99 -23.47 61.35
CA LYS A 228 -26.08 -24.37 60.19
C LYS A 228 -27.04 -23.83 59.13
N LYS A 229 -28.06 -23.08 59.56
CA LYS A 229 -29.03 -22.43 58.69
C LYS A 229 -28.41 -21.29 57.87
N GLU A 230 -27.53 -20.48 58.46
CA GLU A 230 -26.86 -19.37 57.77
C GLU A 230 -25.84 -19.87 56.74
N VAL A 231 -25.07 -20.91 57.07
CA VAL A 231 -24.12 -21.54 56.14
C VAL A 231 -24.84 -22.17 54.95
N GLN A 232 -25.94 -22.87 55.20
CA GLN A 232 -26.77 -23.46 54.14
C GLN A 232 -27.47 -22.39 53.28
N SER A 233 -27.92 -21.30 53.90
CA SER A 233 -28.49 -20.13 53.21
C SER A 233 -27.46 -19.49 52.27
N SER A 234 -26.24 -19.30 52.76
CA SER A 234 -25.13 -18.71 51.98
C SER A 234 -24.70 -19.63 50.83
N ALA A 235 -24.65 -20.94 51.05
CA ALA A 235 -24.40 -21.93 50.01
C ALA A 235 -25.49 -21.93 48.93
N THR A 236 -26.75 -21.79 49.32
CA THR A 236 -27.89 -21.68 48.39
C THR A 236 -27.82 -20.38 47.58
N ALA A 237 -27.50 -19.25 48.23
CA ALA A 237 -27.30 -17.97 47.56
C ALA A 237 -26.17 -18.04 46.52
N LEU A 238 -25.03 -18.64 46.83
CA LEU A 238 -23.93 -18.86 45.89
C LEU A 238 -24.34 -19.79 44.74
N GLY A 239 -25.13 -20.83 45.02
CA GLY A 239 -25.72 -21.69 44.00
C GLY A 239 -26.61 -20.93 43.01
N TYR A 240 -27.43 -20.00 43.51
CA TYR A 240 -28.26 -19.13 42.67
C TYR A 240 -27.43 -18.17 41.82
N VAL A 241 -26.38 -17.57 42.39
CA VAL A 241 -25.43 -16.74 41.63
C VAL A 241 -24.77 -17.56 40.53
N ALA A 242 -24.23 -18.73 40.84
CA ALA A 242 -23.59 -19.60 39.87
C ALA A 242 -24.54 -20.00 38.73
N HIS A 243 -25.78 -20.33 39.06
CA HIS A 243 -26.80 -20.64 38.06
C HIS A 243 -27.12 -19.42 37.17
N ALA A 244 -27.30 -18.23 37.75
CA ALA A 244 -27.52 -16.99 37.01
C ALA A 244 -26.33 -16.69 36.08
N VAL A 245 -25.10 -16.78 36.56
CA VAL A 245 -23.87 -16.56 35.77
C VAL A 245 -23.77 -17.55 34.61
N SER A 246 -24.03 -18.83 34.86
CA SER A 246 -24.03 -19.86 33.81
C SER A 246 -25.06 -19.57 32.71
N LEU A 247 -26.27 -19.13 33.09
CA LEU A 247 -27.31 -18.80 32.12
C LEU A 247 -27.00 -17.51 31.34
N ILE A 248 -26.51 -16.47 32.01
CA ILE A 248 -26.10 -15.22 31.35
C ILE A 248 -24.98 -15.50 30.36
N ALA A 249 -23.95 -16.24 30.77
CA ALA A 249 -22.85 -16.63 29.89
C ALA A 249 -23.33 -17.43 28.67
N PHE A 250 -24.26 -18.36 28.88
CA PHE A 250 -24.88 -19.14 27.80
C PHE A 250 -25.65 -18.25 26.81
N TYR A 251 -26.48 -17.32 27.30
CA TYR A 251 -27.26 -16.40 26.45
C TYR A 251 -26.41 -15.36 25.71
N LEU A 252 -25.28 -14.98 26.30
CA LEU A 252 -24.31 -14.09 25.67
C LEU A 252 -23.32 -14.83 24.77
N GLU A 253 -23.39 -16.17 24.71
CA GLU A 253 -22.46 -17.04 23.98
C GLU A 253 -20.99 -16.85 24.42
N ILE A 254 -20.78 -16.60 25.72
CA ILE A 254 -19.45 -16.39 26.31
C ILE A 254 -19.03 -17.68 27.02
N PRO A 255 -17.94 -18.34 26.61
CA PRO A 255 -17.40 -19.49 27.34
C PRO A 255 -16.80 -19.01 28.66
N LEU A 256 -17.28 -19.55 29.78
CA LEU A 256 -16.74 -19.26 31.11
C LEU A 256 -15.33 -19.87 31.26
N ARG A 257 -14.43 -19.13 31.92
CA ARG A 257 -13.07 -19.60 32.22
C ARG A 257 -13.09 -20.73 33.25
N TYR A 258 -14.01 -20.66 34.21
CA TYR A 258 -14.17 -21.66 35.25
C TYR A 258 -15.56 -22.34 35.17
N PRO A 259 -15.70 -23.42 34.39
CA PRO A 259 -16.95 -24.16 34.25
C PRO A 259 -17.59 -24.54 35.59
N LEU A 260 -18.93 -24.46 35.63
CA LEU A 260 -19.74 -24.70 36.83
C LEU A 260 -20.45 -26.05 36.76
N ARG A 261 -20.38 -26.83 37.85
CA ARG A 261 -21.19 -28.03 38.08
C ARG A 261 -22.35 -27.67 39.02
N LEU A 262 -23.49 -27.34 38.41
CA LEU A 262 -24.67 -26.82 39.10
C LEU A 262 -25.33 -27.91 39.95
N GLY A 263 -25.52 -27.62 41.23
CA GLY A 263 -26.11 -28.54 42.22
C GLY A 263 -26.94 -27.82 43.30
N GLY A 264 -27.44 -26.62 42.99
CA GLY A 264 -28.10 -25.75 43.97
C GLY A 264 -27.15 -25.37 45.09
N SER A 265 -27.49 -25.70 46.34
CA SER A 265 -26.61 -25.46 47.50
C SER A 265 -25.31 -26.27 47.48
N ARG A 266 -25.17 -27.26 46.58
CA ARG A 266 -23.98 -28.11 46.42
C ARG A 266 -23.33 -27.89 45.05
N THR A 267 -23.21 -26.64 44.63
CA THR A 267 -22.57 -26.28 43.36
C THR A 267 -21.05 -26.30 43.50
N TYR A 268 -20.36 -26.74 42.46
CA TYR A 268 -18.90 -26.77 42.37
C TYR A 268 -18.42 -25.94 41.17
N ILE A 269 -17.22 -25.39 41.27
CA ILE A 269 -16.54 -24.67 40.20
C ILE A 269 -15.22 -25.38 39.87
N CYS A 270 -14.91 -25.48 38.59
CA CYS A 270 -13.78 -26.24 38.08
C CYS A 270 -12.63 -25.31 37.68
N ASP A 271 -11.43 -25.57 38.21
CA ASP A 271 -10.20 -24.96 37.72
C ASP A 271 -9.42 -25.96 36.85
N TYR A 272 -8.99 -25.47 35.68
CA TYR A 272 -8.18 -26.21 34.71
C TYR A 272 -6.70 -25.83 34.78
N ALA A 273 -6.29 -25.01 35.76
CA ALA A 273 -4.88 -24.76 36.02
C ALA A 273 -4.13 -26.10 36.23
N PRO A 274 -2.96 -26.29 35.59
CA PRO A 274 -2.16 -27.50 35.78
C PRO A 274 -1.78 -27.63 37.26
N SER A 275 -2.26 -28.71 37.89
CA SER A 275 -1.95 -29.00 39.29
C SER A 275 -0.45 -29.23 39.46
N VAL A 276 0.22 -28.38 40.22
CA VAL A 276 1.58 -28.60 40.73
C VAL A 276 1.47 -29.27 42.10
N GLU A 277 0.80 -30.42 42.19
CA GLU A 277 0.97 -31.26 43.37
C GLU A 277 2.29 -32.03 43.24
N PRO A 278 3.19 -31.98 44.23
CA PRO A 278 4.35 -32.85 44.27
C PRO A 278 3.84 -34.27 44.53
N THR A 279 3.73 -35.06 43.47
CA THR A 279 3.45 -36.49 43.55
C THR A 279 4.59 -37.15 44.32
N SER A 280 4.35 -37.41 45.60
CA SER A 280 5.16 -38.35 46.35
C SER A 280 4.91 -39.76 45.83
N SER A 281 6.01 -40.53 45.73
CA SER A 281 6.16 -41.93 45.30
C SER A 281 6.12 -42.22 43.80
N ASP A 282 7.34 -42.37 43.25
CA ASP A 282 7.81 -43.55 42.54
C ASP A 282 6.72 -44.43 41.91
N PHE A 283 6.60 -44.43 40.58
CA PHE A 283 6.89 -45.60 39.74
C PHE A 283 6.75 -45.19 38.26
N THR A 284 7.69 -45.68 37.48
CA THR A 284 7.88 -45.52 36.03
C THR A 284 6.65 -45.88 35.19
N SER A 285 6.22 -44.99 34.28
CA SER A 285 5.99 -45.34 32.87
C SER A 285 5.62 -44.13 32.02
N ILE A 286 6.37 -43.96 30.94
CA ILE A 286 6.14 -43.04 29.83
C ILE A 286 4.68 -43.16 29.37
N SER A 287 3.89 -42.10 29.57
CA SER A 287 2.54 -41.96 29.05
C SER A 287 2.48 -40.64 28.29
N LEU A 288 2.11 -40.68 27.00
CA LEU A 288 1.78 -39.50 26.22
C LEU A 288 0.79 -38.60 27.00
N PRO A 289 0.75 -37.27 26.77
CA PRO A 289 -0.18 -36.37 27.45
C PRO A 289 -1.61 -36.65 26.97
N SER A 290 -2.24 -37.65 27.58
CA SER A 290 -3.64 -37.97 27.43
C SER A 290 -4.46 -36.92 28.17
N LEU A 291 -5.36 -36.31 27.42
CA LEU A 291 -6.27 -35.20 27.67
C LEU A 291 -7.30 -35.44 28.81
N SER A 292 -6.93 -35.98 29.98
CA SER A 292 -7.92 -36.24 31.05
C SER A 292 -7.40 -36.10 32.49
N SER A 293 -6.61 -35.08 32.79
CA SER A 293 -6.60 -34.58 34.17
C SER A 293 -8.01 -34.08 34.48
N LYS A 294 -8.77 -34.79 35.33
CA LYS A 294 -10.04 -34.29 35.83
C LYS A 294 -9.80 -32.88 36.39
N PRO A 295 -10.54 -31.85 35.94
CA PRO A 295 -10.37 -30.50 36.47
C PRO A 295 -10.60 -30.53 37.98
N MET A 296 -9.83 -29.73 38.70
CA MET A 296 -9.95 -29.69 40.15
C MET A 296 -11.25 -28.98 40.52
N GLU A 297 -12.11 -29.66 41.27
CA GLU A 297 -13.40 -29.13 41.70
C GLU A 297 -13.31 -28.47 43.07
N PHE A 298 -13.83 -27.25 43.17
CA PHE A 298 -13.91 -26.49 44.41
C PHE A 298 -15.37 -26.23 44.79
N PRO A 299 -15.77 -26.50 46.04
CA PRO A 299 -17.16 -26.34 46.47
C PRO A 299 -17.50 -24.85 46.70
N LEU A 300 -18.63 -24.37 46.17
CA LEU A 300 -19.19 -23.05 46.50
C LEU A 300 -19.97 -23.04 47.83
N PHE A 301 -19.81 -24.09 48.63
CA PHE A 301 -20.41 -24.24 49.93
C PHE A 301 -19.33 -24.63 50.93
N LEU A 302 -19.63 -24.47 52.20
CA LEU A 302 -18.69 -24.86 53.24
C LEU A 302 -18.74 -26.38 53.45
N GLU A 303 -17.63 -27.06 53.18
CA GLU A 303 -17.48 -28.50 53.40
C GLU A 303 -16.50 -28.74 54.56
N GLY A 304 -17.03 -29.00 55.75
CA GLY A 304 -16.22 -29.26 56.94
C GLY A 304 -15.55 -28.00 57.51
N GLN A 305 -14.29 -28.12 57.98
CA GLN A 305 -13.50 -27.02 58.53
C GLN A 305 -12.67 -26.27 57.46
N ASP A 306 -12.60 -26.76 56.23
CA ASP A 306 -11.73 -26.23 55.18
C ASP A 306 -12.37 -25.04 54.45
N THR A 307 -12.37 -23.89 55.11
CA THR A 307 -12.93 -22.63 54.56
C THR A 307 -12.14 -22.10 53.36
N THR A 308 -10.89 -22.53 53.19
CA THR A 308 -9.98 -22.02 52.15
C THR A 308 -10.38 -22.47 50.74
N ARG A 309 -10.88 -23.71 50.58
CA ARG A 309 -11.32 -24.23 49.28
C ARG A 309 -12.59 -23.52 48.79
N SER A 310 -13.54 -23.25 49.69
CA SER A 310 -14.74 -22.51 49.34
C SER A 310 -14.47 -21.02 49.12
N ALA A 311 -13.53 -20.43 49.85
CA ALA A 311 -13.02 -19.08 49.58
C ALA A 311 -12.54 -18.92 48.13
N TYR A 312 -11.72 -19.89 47.71
CA TYR A 312 -11.14 -19.91 46.40
C TYR A 312 -12.21 -20.12 45.33
N ALA A 313 -13.17 -21.03 45.56
CA ALA A 313 -14.32 -21.21 44.68
C ALA A 313 -15.10 -19.90 44.45
N VAL A 314 -15.39 -19.14 45.52
CA VAL A 314 -16.09 -17.85 45.44
C VAL A 314 -15.27 -16.81 44.68
N PHE A 315 -13.94 -16.80 44.88
CA PHE A 315 -13.04 -15.95 44.11
C PHE A 315 -13.08 -16.27 42.61
N LEU A 316 -13.04 -17.55 42.24
CA LEU A 316 -13.13 -17.99 40.85
C LEU A 316 -14.48 -17.62 40.22
N LEU A 317 -15.58 -17.79 40.94
CA LEU A 317 -16.91 -17.35 40.48
C LEU A 317 -16.94 -15.84 40.24
N ASN A 318 -16.27 -15.04 41.09
CA ASN A 318 -16.15 -13.61 40.84
C ASN A 318 -15.27 -13.30 39.62
N LYS A 319 -14.28 -14.14 39.30
CA LYS A 319 -13.47 -13.98 38.08
C LYS A 319 -14.27 -14.25 36.81
N ASP A 320 -15.20 -15.19 36.83
CA ASP A 320 -16.16 -15.37 35.74
C ASP A 320 -17.11 -14.17 35.60
N LEU A 321 -17.59 -13.61 36.72
CA LEU A 321 -18.37 -12.36 36.70
C LEU A 321 -17.58 -11.18 36.13
N GLU A 322 -16.30 -11.04 36.52
CA GLU A 322 -15.39 -10.03 35.99
C GLU A 322 -15.17 -10.21 34.48
N GLN A 323 -15.07 -11.44 33.99
CA GLN A 323 -15.02 -11.72 32.56
C GLN A 323 -16.29 -11.24 31.83
N LEU A 324 -17.48 -11.52 32.38
CA LEU A 324 -18.74 -11.07 31.78
C LEU A 324 -18.88 -9.54 31.80
N LEU A 325 -18.48 -8.88 32.88
CA LEU A 325 -18.45 -7.42 32.97
C LEU A 325 -17.49 -6.81 31.96
N ASN A 326 -16.28 -7.37 31.83
CA ASN A 326 -15.29 -6.92 30.84
C ASN A 326 -15.79 -7.09 29.40
N TYR A 327 -16.58 -8.13 29.12
CA TYR A 327 -17.19 -8.31 27.79
C TYR A 327 -18.17 -7.17 27.45
N ILE A 328 -18.88 -6.62 28.44
CA ILE A 328 -19.79 -5.47 28.26
C ILE A 328 -19.03 -4.13 28.33
N GLY A 329 -17.76 -4.15 28.73
CA GLY A 329 -16.92 -2.95 28.85
C GLY A 329 -17.01 -2.25 30.21
N VAL A 330 -17.40 -2.97 31.27
CA VAL A 330 -17.56 -2.44 32.64
C VAL A 330 -16.50 -3.04 33.55
N GLU A 331 -15.90 -2.21 34.41
CA GLU A 331 -14.92 -2.67 35.40
C GLU A 331 -15.62 -3.31 36.61
N SER A 332 -15.06 -4.41 37.13
CA SER A 332 -15.59 -5.05 38.33
C SER A 332 -15.26 -4.26 39.60
N LEU A 333 -16.14 -4.33 40.60
CA LEU A 333 -15.94 -3.73 41.93
C LEU A 333 -14.92 -4.50 42.79
N GLY A 334 -14.29 -5.56 42.24
CA GLY A 334 -13.28 -6.37 42.90
C GLY A 334 -13.75 -7.77 43.34
N PRO A 335 -12.82 -8.62 43.83
CA PRO A 335 -13.00 -10.07 44.00
C PRO A 335 -13.95 -10.50 45.13
N ARG A 336 -14.28 -9.60 46.06
CA ARG A 336 -15.13 -9.90 47.22
C ARG A 336 -16.59 -9.46 47.03
N HIS A 337 -16.91 -8.83 45.90
CA HIS A 337 -18.18 -8.14 45.67
C HIS A 337 -19.09 -8.91 44.70
N VAL A 338 -19.23 -10.23 44.89
CA VAL A 338 -19.96 -11.14 43.98
C VAL A 338 -21.37 -10.64 43.64
N LEU A 339 -22.20 -10.33 44.64
CA LEU A 339 -23.57 -9.85 44.42
C LEU A 339 -23.62 -8.45 43.81
N ALA A 340 -22.67 -7.58 44.15
CA ALA A 340 -22.62 -6.23 43.58
C ALA A 340 -22.20 -6.28 42.12
N ASN A 341 -21.22 -7.12 41.77
CA ASN A 341 -20.79 -7.37 40.40
C ASN A 341 -21.91 -8.01 39.56
N LEU A 342 -22.66 -8.97 40.12
CA LEU A 342 -23.84 -9.54 39.45
C LEU A 342 -24.93 -8.48 39.22
N LYS A 343 -25.20 -7.62 40.21
CA LYS A 343 -26.17 -6.53 40.07
C LYS A 343 -25.73 -5.53 38.98
N GLU A 344 -24.45 -5.16 38.97
CA GLU A 344 -23.88 -4.28 37.96
C GLU A 344 -23.98 -4.90 36.56
N LEU A 345 -23.68 -6.18 36.44
CA LEU A 345 -23.81 -6.93 35.19
C LEU A 345 -25.25 -6.90 34.66
N LEU A 346 -26.23 -7.20 35.52
CA LEU A 346 -27.64 -7.16 35.15
C LEU A 346 -28.07 -5.75 34.74
N ASN A 347 -27.71 -4.73 35.50
CA ASN A 347 -28.09 -3.34 35.19
C ASN A 347 -27.55 -2.89 33.83
N ASN A 348 -26.30 -3.22 33.50
CA ASN A 348 -25.69 -2.82 32.24
C ASN A 348 -26.29 -3.55 31.03
N ILE A 349 -26.59 -4.86 31.16
CA ILE A 349 -27.27 -5.59 30.08
C ILE A 349 -28.72 -5.10 29.88
N LEU A 350 -29.40 -4.76 30.97
CA LEU A 350 -30.78 -4.27 30.95
C LEU A 350 -30.89 -2.79 30.57
N SER A 351 -29.77 -2.06 30.49
CA SER A 351 -29.72 -0.68 29.99
C SER A 351 -30.08 -0.63 28.49
N PRO A 352 -30.78 0.42 28.01
CA PRO A 352 -30.99 0.63 26.59
C PRO A 352 -29.68 0.78 25.78
N GLU A 353 -28.57 1.11 26.44
CA GLU A 353 -27.25 1.24 25.81
C GLU A 353 -26.72 -0.10 25.29
N TYR A 354 -27.08 -1.21 25.92
CA TYR A 354 -26.67 -2.57 25.52
C TYR A 354 -27.09 -2.94 24.10
N ILE A 355 -28.21 -2.41 23.62
CA ILE A 355 -28.74 -2.71 22.28
C ILE A 355 -27.88 -2.07 21.18
N ASN A 356 -27.15 -1.01 21.53
CA ASN A 356 -26.34 -0.22 20.60
C ASN A 356 -24.84 -0.55 20.67
N LEU A 357 -24.44 -1.47 21.57
CA LEU A 357 -23.12 -2.10 21.68
C LEU A 357 -22.96 -3.24 20.67
#